data_AF-A0A955VXH2-F1
#
_entry.id   AF-A0A955VXH2-F1
#
_cell.length_a   1.000
_cell.length_b   1.000
_cell.length_c   1.000
_cell.angle_alpha   90.00
_cell.angle_beta   90.00
_cell.angle_gamma   90.00
#
_symmetry.space_group_name_H-M   'P 1'
#
loop_
_entity.id
_entity.type
_entity.pdbx_description
1 polymer ?
#
loop_
_entity_poly.entity_id
_entity_poly.type
_entity_poly.pdbx_seq_one_letter_code
_entity_poly.pdbx_strand_id
1 'polypeptide(L)'
;MRLRDATVLARCDDEGALRVRGGRVEVRYGPTSPKAYAASPRNLEAIEGGAVYPDAHCVDAAPAAKAGGRKSKAASRAPAGVKSASKPPTEPRGDEVLAYADGACSGNPGPAGLGVVLRHDGRSRCLSEYLGRATNNVAELTGILRALEATPDPARPLRIYTDSTYAIGVLTKGWKPKKNVELIAEIREALDGLDDVRIHHVPGHAGVELNDLADNLAVQAVKSRRSTGWTE
;
A
#
# COMPACT_ATOMS: atom_id res chain seq x y z
N MET A 1 -2.25 -6.69 24.85
CA MET A 1 -2.50 -5.25 24.63
C MET A 1 -3.20 -5.05 23.31
N ARG A 2 -3.86 -3.92 23.12
CA ARG A 2 -4.49 -3.53 21.86
C ARG A 2 -3.69 -2.37 21.25
N LEU A 3 -3.39 -2.49 19.96
CA LEU A 3 -2.74 -1.47 19.15
C LEU A 3 -3.66 -1.16 17.98
N ARG A 4 -4.39 -0.03 18.06
CA ARG A 4 -5.54 0.26 17.17
C ARG A 4 -6.56 -0.88 17.26
N ASP A 5 -6.95 -1.50 16.14
CA ASP A 5 -7.96 -2.57 16.11
C ASP A 5 -7.37 -3.99 16.24
N ALA A 6 -6.07 -4.11 16.55
CA ALA A 6 -5.39 -5.40 16.60
C ALA A 6 -4.90 -5.76 18.00
N THR A 7 -5.05 -7.03 18.37
CA THR A 7 -4.45 -7.60 19.59
C THR A 7 -2.96 -7.88 19.37
N VAL A 8 -2.12 -7.36 20.26
CA VAL A 8 -0.67 -7.52 20.25
C VAL A 8 -0.15 -7.94 21.62
N LEU A 9 0.96 -8.67 21.62
CA LEU A 9 1.80 -8.90 22.78
C LEU A 9 2.78 -7.74 22.88
N ALA A 10 2.85 -7.09 24.03
CA ALA A 10 3.79 -6.00 24.29
C ALA A 10 4.78 -6.44 25.36
N ARG A 11 6.06 -6.11 25.18
CA ARG A 11 7.10 -6.47 26.15
C ARG A 11 6.90 -5.70 27.45
N CYS A 12 6.78 -6.42 28.56
CA CYS A 12 6.70 -5.88 29.91
C CYS A 12 7.87 -6.41 30.77
N ASP A 13 8.05 -5.82 31.95
CA ASP A 13 8.88 -6.35 33.02
C ASP A 13 8.10 -7.34 33.90
N ASP A 14 8.79 -7.88 34.92
CA ASP A 14 8.24 -8.88 35.85
C ASP A 14 7.08 -8.31 36.70
N GLU A 15 6.94 -6.99 36.77
CA GLU A 15 5.89 -6.26 37.47
C GLU A 15 4.70 -5.92 36.54
N GLY A 16 4.80 -6.29 35.25
CA GLY A 16 3.78 -6.06 34.23
C GLY A 16 3.82 -4.66 33.59
N ALA A 17 4.80 -3.83 33.93
CA ALA A 17 4.97 -2.51 33.33
C ALA A 17 5.67 -2.59 31.96
N LEU A 18 5.30 -1.71 31.03
CA LEU A 18 5.80 -1.77 29.65
C LEU A 18 7.29 -1.44 29.56
N ARG A 19 8.07 -2.32 28.91
CA ARG A 19 9.51 -2.11 28.72
C ARG A 19 9.78 -1.18 27.55
N VAL A 20 10.05 0.09 27.84
CA VAL A 20 10.33 1.13 26.84
C VAL A 20 11.82 1.24 26.55
N ARG A 21 12.22 1.13 25.27
CA ARG A 21 13.58 1.40 24.78
C ARG A 21 13.53 2.46 23.69
N GLY A 22 14.24 3.57 23.86
CA GLY A 22 14.24 4.68 22.89
C GLY A 22 12.85 5.29 22.65
N GLY A 23 12.00 5.32 23.69
CA GLY A 23 10.63 5.84 23.59
C GLY A 23 9.62 4.90 22.92
N ARG A 24 10.00 3.65 22.64
CA ARG A 24 9.12 2.65 22.01
C ARG A 24 9.12 1.34 22.79
N VAL A 25 8.01 0.61 22.69
CA VAL A 25 7.78 -0.72 23.27
C VAL A 25 7.85 -1.74 22.14
N GLU A 26 8.55 -2.84 22.38
CA GLU A 26 8.54 -3.97 21.46
C GLU A 26 7.17 -4.66 21.48
N VAL A 27 6.56 -4.84 20.31
CA VAL A 27 5.26 -5.50 20.15
C VAL A 27 5.31 -6.60 19.09
N ARG A 28 4.53 -7.66 19.30
CA ARG A 28 4.39 -8.81 18.39
C ARG A 28 2.91 -9.14 18.20
N TYR A 29 2.55 -9.64 17.03
CA TYR A 29 1.17 -10.03 16.71
C TYR A 29 0.86 -11.49 17.06
N GLY A 30 1.80 -12.20 17.70
CA GLY A 30 1.63 -13.56 18.16
C GLY A 30 2.85 -14.08 18.93
N PRO A 31 2.69 -15.10 19.79
CA PRO A 31 3.73 -15.60 20.71
C PRO A 31 4.90 -16.29 20.01
N THR A 32 4.73 -16.69 18.75
CA THR A 32 5.78 -17.31 17.92
C THR A 32 6.13 -16.47 16.70
N SER A 33 5.69 -15.20 16.66
CA SER A 33 5.95 -14.33 15.51
C SER A 33 7.45 -14.03 15.40
N PRO A 34 8.10 -14.32 14.26
CA PRO A 34 9.52 -14.02 14.07
C PRO A 34 9.79 -12.53 13.88
N LYS A 35 8.73 -11.70 13.79
CA LYS A 35 8.83 -10.26 13.58
C LYS A 35 8.39 -9.50 14.82
N ALA A 36 9.31 -8.68 15.32
CA ALA A 36 9.04 -7.69 16.35
C ALA A 36 8.88 -6.31 15.71
N TYR A 37 7.93 -5.54 16.22
CA TYR A 37 7.68 -4.15 15.82
C TYR A 37 7.87 -3.25 17.03
N ALA A 38 7.98 -1.94 16.80
CA ALA A 38 8.11 -0.97 17.88
C ALA A 38 6.89 -0.03 17.88
N ALA A 39 6.09 -0.06 18.93
CA ALA A 39 4.95 0.84 19.13
C ALA A 39 5.27 1.92 20.17
N SER A 40 4.63 3.08 20.07
CA SER A 40 4.69 4.07 21.14
C SER A 40 3.82 3.58 22.31
N PRO A 41 4.27 3.69 23.58
CA PRO A 41 3.47 3.26 24.74
C PRO A 41 2.05 3.86 24.75
N ARG A 42 1.92 5.12 24.32
CA ARG A 42 0.62 5.84 24.25
C ARG A 42 -0.40 5.24 23.29
N ASN A 43 0.06 4.39 22.36
CA ASN A 43 -0.81 3.72 21.39
C ASN A 43 -1.17 2.29 21.82
N LEU A 44 -0.77 1.88 23.04
CA LEU A 44 -1.02 0.55 23.57
C LEU A 44 -2.03 0.63 24.70
N GLU A 45 -3.14 -0.06 24.52
CA GLU A 45 -4.18 -0.20 25.54
C GLU A 45 -4.05 -1.57 26.21
N ALA A 46 -4.07 -1.60 27.53
CA ALA A 46 -4.11 -2.84 28.28
C ALA A 46 -5.46 -3.53 28.04
N ILE A 47 -5.43 -4.86 27.88
CA ILE A 47 -6.65 -5.67 27.83
C ILE A 47 -6.76 -6.32 29.21
N GLU A 48 -7.84 -6.04 29.95
CA GLU A 48 -8.09 -6.67 31.25
C GLU A 48 -8.14 -8.20 31.11
N GLY A 49 -7.44 -8.91 31.98
CA GLY A 49 -7.31 -10.38 31.90
C GLY A 49 -6.37 -10.88 30.79
N GLY A 50 -5.52 -10.03 30.22
CA GLY A 50 -4.53 -10.43 29.23
C GLY A 50 -3.54 -11.47 29.78
N ALA A 51 -3.31 -12.55 29.03
CA ALA A 51 -2.31 -13.56 29.38
C ALA A 51 -0.89 -13.00 29.28
N VAL A 52 -0.09 -13.21 30.33
CA VAL A 52 1.35 -12.96 30.35
C VAL A 52 2.05 -14.23 29.87
N TYR A 53 2.88 -14.09 28.84
CA TYR A 53 3.64 -15.22 28.26
C TYR A 53 5.10 -15.16 28.74
N PRO A 54 5.74 -16.31 29.01
CA PRO A 54 7.14 -16.37 29.38
C PRO A 54 8.07 -15.73 28.34
N ASP A 55 9.19 -15.17 28.80
CA ASP A 55 10.23 -14.55 27.96
C ASP A 55 10.81 -15.49 26.87
N ALA A 56 10.64 -16.80 27.01
CA ALA A 56 10.94 -17.80 25.98
C ALA A 56 10.19 -17.57 24.65
N HIS A 57 9.06 -16.84 24.67
CA HIS A 57 8.32 -16.41 23.48
C HIS A 57 8.89 -15.11 22.85
N CYS A 58 9.81 -14.44 23.54
CA CYS A 58 10.52 -13.26 23.10
C CYS A 58 11.93 -13.61 22.61
N VAL A 59 12.06 -14.58 21.68
CA VAL A 59 13.35 -14.84 21.03
C VAL A 59 13.88 -13.57 20.36
N ASP A 60 15.14 -13.23 20.62
CA ASP A 60 15.78 -12.06 20.02
C ASP A 60 15.72 -12.14 18.49
N ALA A 61 15.29 -11.07 17.85
CA ALA A 61 15.33 -10.98 16.39
C ALA A 61 16.80 -11.09 15.95
N ALA A 62 17.13 -12.14 15.19
CA ALA A 62 18.48 -12.36 14.69
C ALA A 62 19.01 -11.11 13.96
N PRO A 63 20.27 -10.68 14.21
CA PRO A 63 20.85 -9.55 13.52
C PRO A 63 21.03 -9.90 12.03
N ALA A 64 20.46 -9.07 11.15
CA ALA A 64 20.66 -9.21 9.72
C ALA A 64 22.14 -8.95 9.38
N ALA A 65 22.86 -10.03 9.04
CA ALA A 65 24.25 -10.00 8.63
C ALA A 65 24.42 -9.17 7.35
N LYS A 66 25.32 -8.17 7.40
CA LYS A 66 25.86 -7.51 6.22
C LYS A 66 26.87 -8.48 5.56
N ALA A 67 26.58 -8.93 4.34
CA ALA A 67 27.57 -9.58 3.50
C ALA A 67 27.74 -8.73 2.22
N GLY A 68 28.93 -8.14 2.09
CA GLY A 68 29.38 -7.49 0.86
C GLY A 68 29.62 -8.52 -0.24
N GLY A 69 29.27 -8.16 -1.46
CA GLY A 69 29.51 -8.94 -2.66
C GLY A 69 29.39 -8.06 -3.89
N ARG A 70 30.48 -7.40 -4.27
CA ARG A 70 30.61 -6.59 -5.48
C ARG A 70 30.70 -7.54 -6.68
N LYS A 71 29.70 -7.56 -7.57
CA LYS A 71 29.88 -7.95 -8.98
C LYS A 71 29.06 -7.01 -9.87
N SER A 72 29.81 -6.28 -10.70
CA SER A 72 29.39 -5.31 -11.69
C SER A 72 28.81 -5.97 -12.95
N LYS A 73 27.73 -5.42 -13.52
CA LYS A 73 27.59 -5.22 -14.98
C LYS A 73 26.40 -4.33 -15.37
N ALA A 74 26.68 -3.52 -16.39
CA ALA A 74 25.83 -2.74 -17.31
C ALA A 74 24.94 -1.62 -16.73
N ALA A 75 25.36 -0.39 -17.03
CA ALA A 75 24.69 0.85 -16.73
C ALA A 75 23.54 1.12 -17.72
N SER A 76 22.36 1.47 -17.20
CA SER A 76 21.48 2.44 -17.83
C SER A 76 21.36 3.64 -16.88
N ARG A 77 21.73 4.81 -17.40
CA ARG A 77 21.82 6.06 -16.64
C ARG A 77 20.42 6.50 -16.17
N ALA A 78 20.10 6.28 -14.90
CA ALA A 78 19.13 7.11 -14.20
C ALA A 78 19.84 8.42 -13.78
N PRO A 79 19.30 9.62 -14.08
CA PRO A 79 19.91 10.85 -13.62
C PRO A 79 19.79 10.94 -12.10
N ALA A 80 20.89 11.31 -11.46
CA ALA A 80 20.96 11.63 -10.04
C ALA A 80 20.40 13.04 -9.77
N GLY A 81 19.68 13.19 -8.65
CA GLY A 81 19.09 14.45 -8.17
C GLY A 81 17.61 14.55 -8.53
N VAL A 82 16.66 14.69 -7.60
CA VAL A 82 16.59 15.74 -6.58
C VAL A 82 15.88 15.22 -5.32
N LYS A 83 16.47 15.49 -4.14
CA LYS A 83 15.74 15.50 -2.87
C LYS A 83 14.93 16.80 -2.79
N SER A 84 13.64 16.69 -3.02
CA SER A 84 12.60 17.56 -2.50
C SER A 84 11.33 16.71 -2.57
N ALA A 85 10.62 16.54 -1.46
CA ALA A 85 9.29 15.94 -1.50
C ALA A 85 8.33 16.97 -2.12
N SER A 86 8.48 17.23 -3.42
CA SER A 86 7.49 17.96 -4.19
C SER A 86 6.20 17.14 -4.14
N LYS A 87 5.07 17.81 -3.92
CA LYS A 87 3.76 17.15 -3.99
C LYS A 87 3.64 16.35 -5.30
N PRO A 88 2.97 15.19 -5.28
CA PRO A 88 2.68 14.43 -6.49
C PRO A 88 2.02 15.32 -7.56
N PRO A 89 2.31 15.11 -8.85
CA PRO A 89 1.80 15.97 -9.92
C PRO A 89 0.28 15.80 -10.09
N THR A 90 -0.43 16.91 -10.25
CA THR A 90 -1.86 16.92 -10.55
C THR A 90 -2.16 17.03 -12.04
N GLU A 91 -1.16 17.42 -12.85
CA GLU A 91 -1.27 17.54 -14.30
C GLU A 91 -0.16 16.77 -15.01
N PRO A 92 -0.48 16.11 -16.14
CA PRO A 92 0.51 15.41 -16.96
C PRO A 92 1.49 16.40 -17.61
N ARG A 93 2.74 15.97 -17.75
CA ARG A 93 3.79 16.60 -18.55
C ARG A 93 3.84 15.97 -19.95
N GLY A 94 3.73 16.82 -20.97
CA GLY A 94 3.78 16.36 -22.36
C GLY A 94 2.60 15.45 -22.69
N ASP A 95 2.90 14.28 -23.24
CA ASP A 95 1.94 13.25 -23.61
C ASP A 95 1.71 12.19 -22.52
N GLU A 96 2.25 12.36 -21.30
CA GLU A 96 2.07 11.38 -20.23
C GLU A 96 0.60 11.24 -19.80
N VAL A 97 0.26 10.05 -19.29
CA VAL A 97 -0.99 9.77 -18.60
C VAL A 97 -0.69 9.67 -17.11
N LEU A 98 -1.39 10.46 -16.30
CA LEU A 98 -1.36 10.28 -14.85
C LEU A 98 -2.56 9.45 -14.40
N ALA A 99 -2.31 8.49 -13.52
CA ALA A 99 -3.35 7.70 -12.87
C ALA A 99 -3.18 7.75 -11.36
N TYR A 100 -4.27 7.97 -10.62
CA TYR A 100 -4.33 7.80 -9.17
C TYR A 100 -5.34 6.70 -8.87
N ALA A 101 -4.95 5.71 -8.07
CA ALA A 101 -5.79 4.55 -7.78
C ALA A 101 -5.78 4.24 -6.28
N ASP A 102 -6.98 4.03 -5.73
CA ASP A 102 -7.21 3.69 -4.33
C ASP A 102 -8.35 2.67 -4.18
N GLY A 103 -8.38 1.98 -3.04
CA GLY A 103 -9.35 0.95 -2.71
C GLY A 103 -9.88 1.09 -1.28
N ALA A 104 -11.18 0.89 -1.13
CA ALA A 104 -11.88 0.92 0.16
C ALA A 104 -12.60 -0.40 0.43
N CYS A 105 -12.64 -0.82 1.69
CA CYS A 105 -13.32 -2.03 2.13
C CYS A 105 -13.92 -1.86 3.52
N SER A 106 -15.23 -2.09 3.65
CA SER A 106 -15.96 -2.00 4.93
C SER A 106 -16.01 -3.37 5.62
N GLY A 107 -15.06 -3.61 6.52
CA GLY A 107 -14.81 -4.94 7.11
C GLY A 107 -14.00 -5.79 6.14
N ASN A 108 -12.86 -6.37 6.56
CA ASN A 108 -11.89 -6.95 5.63
C ASN A 108 -11.76 -8.48 5.85
N PRO A 109 -12.45 -9.34 5.06
CA PRO A 109 -13.23 -9.05 3.85
C PRO A 109 -14.68 -8.58 4.09
N GLY A 110 -15.23 -7.83 3.14
CA GLY A 110 -16.53 -7.14 3.22
C GLY A 110 -16.83 -6.34 1.96
N PRO A 111 -17.91 -5.53 1.93
CA PRO A 111 -18.21 -4.65 0.80
C PRO A 111 -17.00 -3.80 0.42
N ALA A 112 -16.55 -3.91 -0.83
CA ALA A 112 -15.33 -3.30 -1.32
C ALA A 112 -15.58 -2.55 -2.63
N GLY A 113 -14.80 -1.50 -2.85
CA GLY A 113 -14.86 -0.68 -4.05
C GLY A 113 -13.54 0.03 -4.28
N LEU A 114 -13.35 0.48 -5.51
CA LEU A 114 -12.14 1.17 -5.95
C LEU A 114 -12.49 2.52 -6.59
N GLY A 115 -11.50 3.40 -6.58
CA GLY A 115 -11.54 4.68 -7.25
C GLY A 115 -10.31 4.84 -8.15
N VAL A 116 -10.50 5.33 -9.37
CA VAL A 116 -9.40 5.68 -10.27
C VAL A 116 -9.65 7.06 -10.86
N VAL A 117 -8.60 7.88 -10.92
CA VAL A 117 -8.59 9.16 -11.61
C VAL A 117 -7.49 9.13 -12.66
N LEU A 118 -7.86 9.33 -13.93
CA LEU A 118 -6.95 9.47 -15.06
C LEU A 118 -6.90 10.91 -15.55
N ARG A 119 -5.70 11.40 -15.85
CA ARG A 119 -5.47 12.74 -16.43
C ARG A 119 -4.57 12.62 -17.64
N HIS A 120 -5.06 13.11 -18.78
CA HIS A 120 -4.28 13.24 -20.01
C HIS A 120 -4.96 14.29 -20.92
N ASP A 121 -4.17 14.98 -21.76
CA ASP A 121 -4.68 15.90 -22.79
C ASP A 121 -5.66 16.98 -22.27
N GLY A 122 -5.41 17.47 -21.05
CA GLY A 122 -6.27 18.45 -20.37
C GLY A 122 -7.64 17.92 -19.93
N ARG A 123 -7.87 16.61 -20.00
CA ARG A 123 -9.10 15.94 -19.57
C ARG A 123 -8.87 15.12 -18.32
N SER A 124 -9.94 14.97 -17.55
CA SER A 124 -10.01 14.09 -16.40
C SER A 124 -11.03 13.00 -16.68
N ARG A 125 -10.73 11.76 -16.28
CA ARG A 125 -11.68 10.66 -16.28
C ARG A 125 -11.63 9.98 -14.94
N CYS A 126 -12.79 9.73 -14.34
CA CYS A 126 -12.92 9.13 -13.03
C CYS A 126 -13.68 7.81 -13.13
N LEU A 127 -13.30 6.83 -12.32
CA LEU A 127 -13.98 5.55 -12.18
C LEU A 127 -14.27 5.31 -10.71
N SER A 128 -15.52 4.99 -10.39
CA SER A 128 -15.95 4.43 -9.11
C SER A 128 -16.57 3.07 -9.39
N GLU A 129 -15.95 1.99 -8.91
CA GLU A 129 -16.38 0.62 -9.19
C GLU A 129 -16.59 -0.16 -7.89
N TYR A 130 -17.79 -0.75 -7.73
CA TYR A 130 -18.12 -1.60 -6.60
C TYR A 130 -17.81 -3.07 -6.94
N LEU A 131 -17.03 -3.74 -6.09
CA LEU A 131 -16.53 -5.11 -6.31
C LEU A 131 -17.35 -6.18 -5.57
N GLY A 132 -18.43 -5.81 -4.89
CA GLY A 132 -19.14 -6.74 -4.01
C GLY A 132 -18.33 -7.03 -2.75
N ARG A 133 -18.22 -8.30 -2.35
CA ARG A 133 -17.50 -8.71 -1.14
C ARG A 133 -16.05 -9.09 -1.48
N ALA A 134 -15.10 -8.24 -1.15
CA ALA A 134 -13.67 -8.47 -1.37
C ALA A 134 -12.82 -7.98 -0.17
N THR A 135 -11.50 -7.88 -0.36
CA THR A 135 -10.57 -7.31 0.63
C THR A 135 -10.06 -5.96 0.14
N ASN A 136 -9.50 -5.14 1.03
CA ASN A 136 -8.89 -3.86 0.60
C ASN A 136 -7.81 -4.06 -0.45
N ASN A 137 -6.93 -5.04 -0.25
CA ASN A 137 -5.85 -5.34 -1.19
C ASN A 137 -6.37 -5.74 -2.58
N VAL A 138 -7.53 -6.40 -2.66
CA VAL A 138 -8.16 -6.70 -3.96
C VAL A 138 -8.63 -5.40 -4.61
N ALA A 139 -9.32 -4.53 -3.87
CA ALA A 139 -9.78 -3.24 -4.39
C ALA A 139 -8.62 -2.35 -4.89
N GLU A 140 -7.56 -2.20 -4.09
CA GLU A 140 -6.37 -1.42 -4.46
C GLU A 140 -5.69 -1.98 -5.74
N LEU A 141 -5.50 -3.30 -5.82
CA LEU A 141 -4.87 -3.95 -6.97
C LEU A 141 -5.74 -3.85 -8.23
N THR A 142 -7.05 -4.08 -8.10
CA THR A 142 -7.98 -3.93 -9.22
C THR A 142 -8.02 -2.48 -9.70
N GLY A 143 -7.90 -1.48 -8.81
CA GLY A 143 -7.80 -0.08 -9.21
C GLY A 143 -6.59 0.21 -10.10
N ILE A 144 -5.44 -0.38 -9.77
CA ILE A 144 -4.23 -0.31 -10.61
C ILE A 144 -4.48 -1.00 -11.96
N LEU A 145 -5.11 -2.18 -11.98
CA LEU A 145 -5.44 -2.87 -13.21
C LEU A 145 -6.33 -2.01 -14.12
N ARG A 146 -7.37 -1.36 -13.57
CA ARG A 146 -8.25 -0.45 -14.32
C ARG A 146 -7.51 0.74 -14.91
N ALA A 147 -6.52 1.28 -14.20
CA ALA A 147 -5.67 2.35 -14.72
C ALA A 147 -4.83 1.88 -15.93
N LEU A 148 -4.28 0.66 -15.87
CA LEU A 148 -3.53 0.06 -16.97
C LEU A 148 -4.43 -0.16 -18.19
N GLU A 149 -5.59 -0.80 -18.00
CA GLU A 149 -6.55 -1.11 -19.07
C GLU A 149 -7.13 0.13 -19.76
N ALA A 150 -7.25 1.25 -19.04
CA ALA A 150 -7.83 2.49 -19.56
C ALA A 150 -6.78 3.44 -20.18
N THR A 151 -5.51 3.04 -20.22
CA THR A 151 -4.47 3.82 -20.90
C THR A 151 -4.73 3.79 -22.42
N PRO A 152 -4.86 4.95 -23.09
CA PRO A 152 -5.38 5.02 -24.45
C PRO A 152 -4.40 4.52 -25.53
N ASP A 153 -3.10 4.53 -25.25
CA ASP A 153 -2.03 4.13 -26.18
C ASP A 153 -0.89 3.47 -25.39
N PRO A 154 -0.47 2.25 -25.74
CA PRO A 154 0.65 1.56 -25.11
C PRO A 154 1.98 2.31 -25.10
N ALA A 155 2.21 3.18 -26.09
CA ALA A 155 3.45 3.94 -26.20
C ALA A 155 3.50 5.17 -25.27
N ARG A 156 2.35 5.61 -24.74
CA ARG A 156 2.30 6.80 -23.88
C ARG A 156 2.87 6.50 -22.50
N PRO A 157 3.72 7.38 -21.94
CA PRO A 157 4.22 7.20 -20.58
C PRO A 157 3.07 7.22 -19.56
N LEU A 158 2.93 6.15 -18.77
CA LEU A 158 1.94 6.05 -17.70
C LEU A 158 2.61 6.20 -16.34
N ARG A 159 2.04 7.06 -15.49
CA ARG A 159 2.48 7.29 -14.11
C ARG A 159 1.33 7.01 -13.16
N ILE A 160 1.39 5.86 -12.48
CA ILE A 160 0.37 5.43 -11.51
C ILE A 160 0.83 5.83 -10.11
N TYR A 161 -0.07 6.44 -9.34
CA TYR A 161 0.14 6.83 -7.95
C TYR A 161 -0.86 6.07 -7.07
N THR A 162 -0.37 5.48 -5.99
CA THR A 162 -1.18 4.78 -5.00
C THR A 162 -0.50 4.85 -3.64
N ASP A 163 -1.26 4.82 -2.55
CA ASP A 163 -0.73 4.69 -1.19
C ASP A 163 -0.66 3.22 -0.72
N SER A 164 -1.09 2.26 -1.56
CA SER A 164 -1.02 0.83 -1.26
C SER A 164 0.43 0.35 -1.15
N THR A 165 0.88 0.17 0.10
CA THR A 165 2.18 -0.44 0.38
C THR A 165 2.26 -1.88 -0.15
N TYR A 166 1.14 -2.61 -0.13
CA TYR A 166 1.11 -3.99 -0.64
C TYR A 166 1.31 -4.03 -2.14
N ALA A 167 0.55 -3.25 -2.91
CA ALA A 167 0.67 -3.20 -4.36
C ALA A 167 2.07 -2.75 -4.80
N ILE A 168 2.60 -1.68 -4.19
CA ILE A 168 3.97 -1.21 -4.45
C ILE A 168 4.98 -2.33 -4.16
N GLY A 169 4.82 -3.06 -3.07
CA GLY A 169 5.68 -4.17 -2.69
C GLY A 169 5.76 -5.26 -3.75
N VAL A 170 4.60 -5.75 -4.20
CA VAL A 170 4.51 -6.90 -5.12
C VAL A 170 4.75 -6.55 -6.59
N LEU A 171 4.45 -5.31 -6.99
CA LEU A 171 4.60 -4.84 -8.38
C LEU A 171 5.97 -4.21 -8.64
N THR A 172 6.55 -3.48 -7.68
CA THR A 172 7.79 -2.71 -7.93
C THR A 172 9.00 -3.18 -7.11
N LYS A 173 8.78 -3.75 -5.92
CA LYS A 173 9.88 -4.12 -4.98
C LYS A 173 10.22 -5.61 -4.99
N GLY A 174 9.67 -6.38 -5.92
CA GLY A 174 9.94 -7.81 -6.08
C GLY A 174 9.44 -8.68 -4.92
N TRP A 175 8.47 -8.22 -4.14
CA TRP A 175 7.89 -9.06 -3.08
C TRP A 175 7.15 -10.24 -3.70
N LYS A 176 7.35 -11.43 -3.13
CA LYS A 176 6.59 -12.62 -3.53
C LYS A 176 5.15 -12.49 -3.00
N PRO A 177 4.13 -12.50 -3.89
CA PRO A 177 2.76 -12.42 -3.44
C PRO A 177 2.38 -13.67 -2.66
N LYS A 178 1.74 -13.48 -1.50
CA LYS A 178 1.20 -14.58 -0.68
C LYS A 178 -0.30 -14.80 -0.89
N LYS A 179 -0.98 -13.81 -1.45
CA LYS A 179 -2.42 -13.76 -1.74
C LYS A 179 -2.62 -12.98 -3.04
N ASN A 180 -3.76 -13.17 -3.70
CA ASN A 180 -4.13 -12.48 -4.93
C ASN A 180 -3.10 -12.72 -6.05
N VAL A 181 -2.57 -13.95 -6.15
CA VAL A 181 -1.45 -14.28 -7.05
C VAL A 181 -1.90 -14.11 -8.51
N GLU A 182 -3.11 -14.54 -8.81
CA GLU A 182 -3.76 -14.48 -10.12
C GLU A 182 -3.95 -13.03 -10.56
N LEU A 183 -4.55 -12.19 -9.70
CA LEU A 183 -4.72 -10.75 -9.97
C LEU A 183 -3.38 -10.03 -10.18
N ILE A 184 -2.34 -10.41 -9.42
CA ILE A 184 -1.01 -9.83 -9.59
C ILE A 184 -0.35 -10.29 -10.89
N ALA A 185 -0.63 -11.52 -11.34
CA ALA A 185 -0.19 -12.00 -12.63
C ALA A 185 -0.87 -11.22 -13.77
N GLU A 186 -2.19 -11.02 -13.70
CA GLU A 186 -2.94 -10.20 -14.66
C GLU A 186 -2.39 -8.76 -14.76
N ILE A 187 -2.08 -8.14 -13.61
CA ILE A 187 -1.48 -6.80 -13.58
C ILE A 187 -0.09 -6.80 -14.23
N ARG A 188 0.71 -7.86 -14.04
CA ARG A 188 2.04 -7.96 -14.67
C ARG A 188 1.95 -8.13 -16.17
N GLU A 189 1.04 -8.96 -16.66
CA GLU A 189 0.78 -9.10 -18.10
C GLU A 189 0.33 -7.74 -18.70
N ALA A 190 -0.54 -7.01 -18.00
CA ALA A 190 -0.96 -5.67 -18.44
C ALA A 190 0.20 -4.65 -18.43
N LEU A 191 1.12 -4.75 -17.47
CA LEU A 191 2.32 -3.92 -17.43
C LEU A 191 3.27 -4.24 -18.59
N ASP A 192 3.44 -5.52 -18.93
CA ASP A 192 4.32 -5.96 -20.02
C ASP A 192 3.80 -5.53 -21.40
N GLY A 193 2.52 -5.22 -21.51
CA GLY A 193 1.88 -4.67 -22.72
C GLY A 193 2.05 -3.17 -22.92
N LEU A 194 2.73 -2.44 -22.02
CA LEU A 194 2.89 -0.98 -22.05
C LEU A 194 4.37 -0.59 -22.04
N ASP A 195 4.75 0.43 -22.82
CA ASP A 195 6.16 0.75 -23.10
C ASP A 195 6.88 1.47 -21.93
N ASP A 196 6.20 2.39 -21.23
CA ASP A 196 6.78 3.16 -20.13
C ASP A 196 5.78 3.38 -18.98
N VAL A 197 5.67 2.37 -18.10
CA VAL A 197 4.87 2.46 -16.88
C VAL A 197 5.74 2.64 -15.64
N ARG A 198 5.34 3.58 -14.77
CA ARG A 198 5.94 3.73 -13.44
C ARG A 198 4.88 3.83 -12.37
N ILE A 199 5.02 3.02 -11.32
CA ILE A 199 4.14 3.04 -10.16
C ILE A 199 4.87 3.72 -9.00
N HIS A 200 4.25 4.76 -8.47
CA HIS A 200 4.79 5.63 -7.43
C HIS A 200 3.95 5.50 -6.15
N HIS A 201 4.65 5.41 -5.01
CA HIS A 201 3.99 5.43 -3.72
C HIS A 201 3.73 6.88 -3.29
N VAL A 202 2.48 7.20 -2.94
CA VAL A 202 2.12 8.45 -2.28
C VAL A 202 1.73 8.21 -0.82
N PRO A 203 1.94 9.16 0.10
CA PRO A 203 1.42 9.00 1.45
C PRO A 203 -0.11 9.17 1.44
N GLY A 204 -0.83 8.22 2.02
CA GLY A 204 -2.28 8.31 2.22
C GLY A 204 -2.66 9.47 3.15
N HIS A 205 -3.80 10.11 2.87
CA HIS A 205 -4.37 11.24 3.62
C HIS A 205 -3.40 12.40 3.88
N ALA A 206 -2.46 12.64 2.96
CA ALA A 206 -1.47 13.71 3.06
C ALA A 206 -1.82 14.97 2.26
N GLY A 207 -3.09 15.13 1.86
CA GLY A 207 -3.55 16.25 1.03
C GLY A 207 -3.04 16.15 -0.42
N VAL A 208 -3.01 14.91 -0.94
CA VAL A 208 -2.68 14.65 -2.35
C VAL A 208 -4.00 14.61 -3.09
N GLU A 209 -4.38 15.75 -3.69
CA GLU A 209 -5.71 16.00 -4.24
C GLU A 209 -6.30 14.86 -5.07
N LEU A 210 -5.54 14.32 -6.04
CA LEU A 210 -6.02 13.25 -6.91
C LEU A 210 -6.10 11.88 -6.21
N ASN A 211 -5.26 11.65 -5.18
CA ASN A 211 -5.38 10.45 -4.35
C ASN A 211 -6.59 10.55 -3.43
N ASP A 212 -6.81 11.71 -2.82
CA ASP A 212 -7.97 11.96 -1.97
C ASP A 212 -9.28 11.87 -2.80
N LEU A 213 -9.25 12.26 -4.08
CA LEU A 213 -10.36 12.03 -5.00
C LEU A 213 -10.59 10.53 -5.28
N ALA A 214 -9.52 9.76 -5.52
CA ALA A 214 -9.60 8.31 -5.71
C ALA A 214 -10.16 7.59 -4.46
N ASP A 215 -9.69 7.95 -3.25
CA ASP A 215 -10.23 7.44 -1.97
C ASP A 215 -11.74 7.72 -1.87
N ASN A 216 -12.14 8.97 -2.14
CA ASN A 216 -13.54 9.35 -2.12
C ASN A 216 -14.39 8.52 -3.09
N LEU A 217 -13.91 8.30 -4.33
CA LEU A 217 -14.59 7.46 -5.31
C LEU A 217 -14.74 6.01 -4.80
N ALA A 218 -13.68 5.43 -4.24
CA ALA A 218 -13.71 4.09 -3.66
C ALA A 218 -14.73 3.98 -2.52
N VAL A 219 -14.74 4.94 -1.60
CA VAL A 219 -15.72 5.02 -0.50
C VAL A 219 -17.15 5.17 -1.02
N GLN A 220 -17.37 5.98 -2.07
CA GLN A 220 -18.70 6.13 -2.67
C GLN A 220 -19.17 4.83 -3.35
N ALA A 221 -18.28 4.08 -4.02
CA ALA A 221 -18.60 2.77 -4.57
C ALA A 221 -19.10 1.81 -3.47
N VAL A 222 -18.41 1.76 -2.33
CA VAL A 222 -18.79 0.92 -1.18
C VAL A 222 -20.14 1.35 -0.58
N LYS A 223 -20.33 2.67 -0.36
CA LYS A 223 -21.54 3.22 0.25
C LYS A 223 -22.77 3.03 -0.64
N SER A 224 -22.64 3.33 -1.93
CA SER A 224 -23.74 3.25 -2.89
C SER A 224 -23.99 1.84 -3.40
N ARG A 225 -23.00 0.94 -3.27
CA ARG A 225 -22.97 -0.41 -3.87
C ARG A 225 -23.24 -0.39 -5.37
N ARG A 226 -22.73 0.63 -6.05
CA ARG A 226 -22.89 0.85 -7.49
C ARG A 226 -21.58 1.23 -8.15
N SER A 227 -21.49 0.92 -9.43
CA SER A 227 -20.40 1.35 -10.31
C SER A 227 -20.89 2.45 -11.24
N THR A 228 -20.06 3.45 -11.51
CA THR A 228 -20.40 4.60 -12.38
C THR A 228 -19.97 4.38 -13.83
N GLY A 229 -19.04 3.45 -14.07
CA GLY A 229 -18.23 3.46 -15.29
C GLY A 229 -17.26 4.66 -15.30
N TRP A 230 -16.56 4.84 -16.41
CA TRP A 230 -15.68 6.01 -16.61
C TRP A 230 -16.50 7.25 -16.93
N THR A 231 -16.38 8.29 -16.09
CA THR A 231 -17.04 9.59 -16.26
C THR A 231 -16.00 10.69 -16.43
N GLU A 232 -16.29 11.71 -17.26
CA GLU A 232 -15.43 12.91 -17.39
C GLU A 232 -15.71 13.96 -16.31
#